data_AF-A0A3D5T299-F1
#
_entry.id   AF-A0A3D5T299-F1
#
_cell.length_a   1.000
_cell.length_b   1.000
_cell.length_c   1.000
_cell.angle_alpha   90.00
_cell.angle_beta   90.00
_cell.angle_gamma   90.00
#
_symmetry.space_group_name_H-M   'P 1'
#
loop_
_entity.id
_entity.type
_entity.pdbx_description
1 polymer ?
#
loop_
_entity_poly.entity_id
_entity_poly.type
_entity_poly.pdbx_seq_one_letter_code
_entity_poly.pdbx_strand_id
1 'polypeptide(L)'
;MVSRLKDVRGPLEIAEVLRKPAEAGGLGMTEEKADQVQGIMEEAKREFEIRVKNQSLKIPEPIAERPAQPAPVKVEPAKPSYDAAAAKAWRDQMLREIQAQGQPATIVEGSQPAVPKPQLADVKAPPKVVGPLDELRGLNLVDFRRLGSTAQEALQKVKGKIDLLGEMSVTRRVEAVRAWKSSLVYQQYLQLGRESIEQGKPISLVVSNHQTLGDQVLTEDEFT
;
A
#
# COMPACT_ATOMS: atom_id res chain seq x y z
N MET A 1 -22.89 -5.50 -27.07
CA MET A 1 -21.66 -4.98 -27.72
C MET A 1 -20.61 -4.49 -26.73
N VAL A 2 -20.89 -3.53 -25.84
CA VAL A 2 -19.91 -2.98 -24.86
C VAL A 2 -19.26 -4.04 -23.94
N SER A 3 -19.95 -5.16 -23.70
CA SER A 3 -19.46 -6.29 -22.89
C SER A 3 -18.21 -6.97 -23.48
N ARG A 4 -18.05 -7.01 -24.81
CA ARG A 4 -16.88 -7.62 -25.48
C ARG A 4 -15.66 -6.73 -25.41
N LEU A 5 -15.87 -5.43 -25.59
CA LEU A 5 -14.82 -4.40 -25.52
C LEU A 5 -14.23 -4.33 -24.10
N LYS A 6 -14.98 -4.79 -23.09
CA LYS A 6 -14.55 -4.92 -21.69
C LYS A 6 -14.10 -6.34 -21.30
N ASP A 7 -13.98 -7.27 -22.26
CA ASP A 7 -13.59 -8.67 -22.06
C ASP A 7 -14.47 -9.48 -21.08
N VAL A 8 -15.75 -9.11 -20.96
CA VAL A 8 -16.70 -9.78 -20.06
C VAL A 8 -17.46 -10.93 -20.73
N ARG A 9 -17.49 -10.98 -22.08
CA ARG A 9 -18.19 -12.02 -22.85
C ARG A 9 -17.38 -12.51 -24.05
N GLY A 10 -17.44 -13.80 -24.32
CA GLY A 10 -16.74 -14.48 -25.42
C GLY A 10 -17.40 -14.27 -26.79
N PRO A 11 -16.69 -14.54 -27.90
CA PRO A 11 -17.18 -14.27 -29.26
C PRO A 11 -18.48 -15.02 -29.60
N LEU A 12 -18.58 -16.29 -29.18
CA LEU A 12 -19.74 -17.13 -29.46
C LEU A 12 -21.02 -16.67 -28.74
N GLU A 13 -20.88 -16.19 -27.50
CA GLU A 13 -22.00 -15.67 -26.70
C GLU A 13 -22.54 -14.36 -27.27
N ILE A 14 -21.68 -13.56 -27.93
CA ILE A 14 -22.08 -12.31 -28.55
C ILE A 14 -22.83 -12.58 -29.85
N ALA A 15 -22.35 -13.52 -30.67
CA ALA A 15 -23.07 -13.95 -31.86
C ALA A 15 -24.47 -14.46 -31.51
N GLU A 16 -24.61 -15.23 -30.43
CA GLU A 16 -25.90 -15.72 -29.96
C GLU A 16 -26.84 -14.58 -29.52
N VAL A 17 -26.33 -13.59 -28.78
CA VAL A 17 -27.13 -12.42 -28.35
C VAL A 17 -27.49 -11.51 -29.52
N LEU A 18 -26.62 -11.37 -30.53
CA LEU A 18 -26.89 -10.59 -31.73
C LEU A 18 -27.95 -11.26 -32.62
N ARG A 19 -27.94 -12.59 -32.71
CA ARG A 19 -28.89 -13.39 -33.49
C ARG A 19 -30.25 -13.56 -32.82
N LYS A 20 -30.32 -13.47 -31.48
CA LYS A 20 -31.59 -13.57 -30.76
C LYS A 20 -32.60 -12.50 -31.20
N PRO A 21 -33.90 -12.85 -31.31
CA PRO A 21 -34.95 -11.91 -31.70
C PRO A 21 -35.04 -10.74 -30.72
N ALA A 22 -35.46 -9.57 -31.22
CA ALA A 22 -35.50 -8.33 -30.43
C ALA A 22 -36.44 -8.44 -29.22
N GLU A 23 -37.48 -9.26 -29.36
CA GLU A 23 -38.48 -9.59 -28.35
C GLU A 23 -37.89 -10.37 -27.16
N ALA A 24 -36.79 -11.10 -27.39
CA ALA A 24 -36.06 -11.85 -26.36
C ALA A 24 -34.84 -11.09 -25.81
N GLY A 25 -34.73 -9.78 -26.09
CA GLY A 25 -33.61 -8.94 -25.66
C GLY A 25 -32.33 -9.10 -26.48
N GLY A 26 -32.43 -9.70 -27.68
CA GLY A 26 -31.36 -9.72 -28.69
C GLY A 26 -31.48 -8.56 -29.68
N LEU A 27 -30.67 -8.57 -30.74
CA LEU A 27 -30.70 -7.52 -31.78
C LEU A 27 -31.40 -7.95 -33.08
N GLY A 28 -31.86 -9.20 -33.17
CA GLY A 28 -32.56 -9.75 -34.33
C GLY A 28 -31.77 -9.65 -35.64
N MET A 29 -30.43 -9.67 -35.57
CA MET A 29 -29.58 -9.52 -36.74
C MET A 29 -29.52 -10.82 -37.54
N THR A 30 -29.51 -10.70 -38.87
CA THR A 30 -29.23 -11.83 -39.76
C THR A 30 -27.80 -12.33 -39.55
N GLU A 31 -27.58 -13.62 -39.78
CA GLU A 31 -26.30 -14.31 -39.57
C GLU A 31 -25.11 -13.54 -40.18
N GLU A 32 -25.27 -13.09 -41.43
CA GLU A 32 -24.28 -12.31 -42.18
C GLU A 32 -23.93 -10.96 -41.51
N LYS A 33 -24.92 -10.27 -40.92
CA LYS A 33 -24.74 -8.97 -40.28
C LYS A 33 -24.13 -9.11 -38.89
N ALA A 34 -24.48 -10.17 -38.15
CA ALA A 34 -23.88 -10.47 -36.86
C ALA A 34 -22.37 -10.75 -37.01
N ASP A 35 -22.00 -11.50 -38.05
CA ASP A 35 -20.61 -11.84 -38.34
C ASP A 35 -19.81 -10.59 -38.80
N GLN A 36 -20.41 -9.71 -39.60
CA GLN A 36 -19.80 -8.43 -39.98
C GLN A 36 -19.55 -7.51 -38.76
N VAL A 37 -20.52 -7.41 -37.84
CA VAL A 37 -20.38 -6.62 -36.60
C VAL A 37 -19.30 -7.22 -35.70
N GLN A 38 -19.18 -8.54 -35.64
CA GLN A 38 -18.12 -9.20 -34.90
C GLN A 38 -16.74 -8.86 -35.47
N GLY A 39 -16.57 -8.88 -36.81
CA GLY A 39 -15.32 -8.49 -37.46
C GLY A 39 -14.90 -7.06 -37.14
N ILE A 40 -15.85 -6.10 -37.26
CA ILE A 40 -15.60 -4.69 -36.93
C ILE A 40 -15.21 -4.52 -35.45
N MET A 41 -15.83 -5.29 -34.55
CA MET A 41 -15.53 -5.24 -33.12
C MET A 41 -14.15 -5.82 -32.78
N GLU A 42 -13.73 -6.90 -33.43
CA GLU A 42 -12.39 -7.47 -33.23
C GLU A 42 -11.29 -6.57 -33.79
N GLU A 43 -11.54 -5.96 -34.95
CA GLU A 43 -10.63 -4.98 -35.54
C GLU A 43 -10.50 -3.75 -34.63
N ALA A 44 -11.61 -3.20 -34.12
CA ALA A 44 -11.58 -2.09 -33.17
C ALA A 44 -10.86 -2.44 -31.85
N LYS A 45 -11.01 -3.68 -31.34
CA LYS A 45 -10.27 -4.15 -30.15
C LYS A 45 -8.78 -4.24 -30.45
N ARG A 46 -8.41 -4.78 -31.61
CA ARG A 46 -7.02 -4.94 -32.03
C ARG A 46 -6.34 -3.59 -32.28
N GLU A 47 -7.02 -2.65 -32.94
CA GLU A 47 -6.55 -1.28 -33.11
C GLU A 47 -6.36 -0.57 -31.77
N PHE A 48 -7.30 -0.75 -30.83
CA PHE A 48 -7.18 -0.20 -29.49
C PHE A 48 -5.98 -0.79 -28.73
N GLU A 49 -5.78 -2.11 -28.78
CA GLU A 49 -4.63 -2.78 -28.17
C GLU A 49 -3.30 -2.34 -28.80
N ILE A 50 -3.23 -2.22 -30.13
CA ILE A 50 -2.06 -1.71 -30.85
C ILE A 50 -1.80 -0.25 -30.44
N ARG A 51 -2.84 0.58 -30.36
CA ARG A 51 -2.70 1.99 -29.94
C ARG A 51 -2.19 2.10 -28.51
N VAL A 52 -2.74 1.33 -27.58
CA VAL A 52 -2.27 1.32 -26.18
C VAL A 52 -0.83 0.83 -26.09
N LYS A 53 -0.46 -0.21 -26.84
CA LYS A 53 0.91 -0.76 -26.86
C LYS A 53 1.92 0.19 -27.51
N ASN A 54 1.54 0.88 -28.59
CA ASN A 54 2.37 1.88 -29.26
C ASN A 54 2.48 3.19 -28.46
N GLN A 55 1.47 3.53 -27.66
CA GLN A 55 1.50 4.69 -26.76
C GLN A 55 2.32 4.41 -25.49
N SER A 56 2.52 3.14 -25.13
CA SER A 56 3.39 2.70 -24.02
C SER A 56 4.90 2.79 -24.33
N LEU A 57 5.31 3.24 -25.53
CA LEU A 57 6.71 3.47 -25.91
C LEU A 57 7.08 4.96 -26.02
N LYS A 58 6.22 5.86 -25.56
CA LYS A 58 6.61 7.25 -25.27
C LYS A 58 6.64 7.44 -23.75
N ILE A 59 7.65 6.85 -23.13
CA ILE A 59 8.21 7.45 -21.91
C ILE A 59 8.83 8.76 -22.41
N PRO A 60 8.29 9.94 -22.06
CA PRO A 60 9.02 11.16 -22.34
C PRO A 60 10.36 11.06 -21.61
N GLU A 61 11.45 11.39 -22.30
CA GLU A 61 12.72 11.69 -21.63
C GLU A 61 12.44 12.58 -20.40
N PRO A 62 13.15 12.38 -19.27
CA PRO A 62 12.88 13.14 -18.06
C PRO A 62 12.96 14.63 -18.39
N ILE A 63 11.79 15.26 -18.38
CA ILE A 63 11.63 16.67 -18.69
C ILE A 63 12.34 17.41 -17.56
N ALA A 64 13.49 17.99 -17.88
CA ALA A 64 14.05 19.08 -17.11
C ALA A 64 12.97 20.16 -16.93
N GLU A 65 12.66 20.43 -15.67
CA GLU A 65 12.05 21.65 -15.13
C GLU A 65 10.80 22.20 -15.86
N ARG A 66 9.62 21.84 -15.34
CA ARG A 66 8.48 22.76 -15.29
C ARG A 66 8.33 23.33 -13.88
N PRO A 67 8.02 24.63 -13.75
CA PRO A 67 8.15 25.38 -12.52
C PRO A 67 7.19 24.87 -11.45
N ALA A 68 7.76 24.64 -10.27
CA ALA A 68 7.04 24.26 -9.07
C ALA A 68 5.94 25.29 -8.76
N GLN A 69 4.72 24.79 -8.58
CA GLN A 69 3.74 25.48 -7.75
C GLN A 69 4.37 25.68 -6.35
N PRO A 70 4.17 26.83 -5.69
CA PRO A 70 4.84 27.14 -4.45
C PRO A 70 4.45 26.12 -3.38
N ALA A 71 5.44 25.35 -2.94
CA ALA A 71 5.35 24.48 -1.78
C ALA A 71 4.98 25.31 -0.53
N PRO A 72 4.28 24.73 0.45
CA PRO A 72 4.16 25.34 1.77
C PRO A 72 5.57 25.61 2.31
N VAL A 73 5.82 26.87 2.66
CA VAL A 73 7.13 27.39 3.10
C VAL A 73 7.65 26.55 4.27
N LYS A 74 8.63 25.70 3.98
CA LYS A 74 9.51 25.12 4.98
C LYS A 74 10.52 26.20 5.33
N VAL A 75 10.31 26.88 6.46
CA VAL A 75 11.24 27.89 6.97
C VAL A 75 12.49 27.14 7.43
N GLU A 76 13.50 27.11 6.58
CA GLU A 76 14.85 26.73 6.96
C GLU A 76 15.41 27.89 7.82
N PRO A 77 15.79 27.68 9.09
CA PRO A 77 16.29 28.77 9.91
C PRO A 77 17.58 29.29 9.28
N ALA A 78 17.58 30.55 8.88
CA ALA A 78 18.77 31.25 8.44
C ALA A 78 19.85 31.07 9.50
N LYS A 79 20.99 30.47 9.12
CA LYS A 79 22.17 30.43 9.97
C LYS A 79 22.51 31.89 10.33
N PRO A 80 22.53 32.29 11.61
CA PRO A 80 22.97 33.63 11.96
C PRO A 80 24.43 33.75 11.51
N SER A 81 24.69 34.69 10.61
CA SER A 81 26.05 35.05 10.22
C SER A 81 26.76 35.55 11.49
N TYR A 82 27.68 34.73 11.99
CA TYR A 82 28.40 34.98 13.22
C TYR A 82 29.76 35.55 12.86
N ASP A 83 30.02 36.80 13.26
CA ASP A 83 31.34 37.40 13.11
C ASP A 83 32.30 36.74 14.13
N ALA A 84 33.13 35.83 13.63
CA ALA A 84 34.10 35.10 14.44
C ALA A 84 35.10 36.02 15.16
N ALA A 85 35.33 37.24 14.67
CA ALA A 85 36.20 38.22 15.34
C ALA A 85 35.54 38.79 16.60
N ALA A 86 34.25 39.11 16.54
CA ALA A 86 33.48 39.61 17.69
C ALA A 86 33.37 38.56 18.81
N ALA A 87 33.26 37.29 18.42
CA ALA A 87 33.21 36.16 19.34
C ALA A 87 34.50 35.93 20.12
N LYS A 88 35.63 36.13 19.45
CA LYS A 88 36.96 35.96 20.04
C LYS A 88 37.24 37.08 21.04
N ALA A 89 36.88 38.32 20.68
CA ALA A 89 37.02 39.47 21.58
C ALA A 89 36.19 39.31 22.86
N TRP A 90 34.95 38.80 22.75
CA TRP A 90 34.10 38.54 23.92
C TRP A 90 34.67 37.44 24.83
N ARG A 91 35.22 36.37 24.24
CA ARG A 91 35.88 35.30 25.02
C ARG A 91 37.13 35.78 25.75
N ASP A 92 37.98 36.56 25.08
CA ASP A 92 39.21 37.06 25.68
C ASP A 92 38.92 38.05 26.83
N GLN A 93 37.84 38.83 26.71
CA GLN A 93 37.36 39.71 27.77
C GLN A 93 36.84 38.91 28.98
N MET A 94 36.01 37.89 28.74
CA MET A 94 35.46 37.03 29.79
C MET A 94 36.55 36.27 30.55
N LEU A 95 37.57 35.75 29.85
CA LEU A 95 38.68 35.04 30.49
C LEU A 95 39.51 35.97 31.40
N ARG A 96 39.64 37.25 31.02
CA ARG A 96 40.31 38.27 31.82
C ARG A 96 39.54 38.61 33.09
N GLU A 97 38.21 38.71 33.00
CA GLU A 97 37.35 38.95 34.16
C GLU A 97 37.40 37.78 35.16
N ILE A 98 37.38 36.54 34.67
CA ILE A 98 37.50 35.34 35.52
C ILE A 98 38.87 35.26 36.20
N GLN A 99 39.95 35.65 35.52
CA GLN A 99 41.29 35.67 36.11
C GLN A 99 41.54 36.86 37.04
N ALA A 100 40.86 37.99 36.82
CA ALA A 100 40.94 39.17 37.68
C ALA A 100 40.14 39.02 38.99
N GLN A 101 39.09 38.19 39.00
CA GLN A 101 38.31 37.86 40.19
C GLN A 101 38.79 36.56 40.85
N GLY A 102 40.02 36.55 41.34
CA GLY A 102 40.54 35.43 42.12
C GLY A 102 39.90 35.32 43.51
N GLN A 103 39.07 34.30 43.74
CA GLN A 103 38.93 33.65 45.06
C GLN A 103 38.72 32.13 44.91
N PRO A 104 39.46 31.29 45.66
CA PRO A 104 39.27 29.85 45.69
C PRO A 104 38.23 29.45 46.74
N ALA A 105 37.26 28.60 46.38
CA ALA A 105 36.42 27.90 47.35
C ALA A 105 36.94 26.46 47.51
N THR A 106 37.40 26.17 48.73
CA THR A 106 37.91 24.88 49.21
C THR A 106 36.85 23.78 49.11
N ILE A 107 37.19 22.65 48.49
CA ILE A 107 36.36 21.42 48.49
C ILE A 107 36.67 20.65 49.77
N VAL A 108 35.67 20.48 50.64
CA VAL A 108 35.71 19.49 51.72
C VAL A 108 35.08 18.20 51.19
N GLU A 109 35.86 17.13 51.21
CA GLU A 109 35.49 15.79 50.76
C GLU A 109 34.50 15.15 51.76
N GLY A 110 33.33 14.72 51.26
CA GLY A 110 32.31 14.09 52.08
C GLY A 110 31.05 13.69 51.30
N SER A 111 31.03 12.43 50.86
CA SER A 111 29.90 11.56 50.48
C SER A 111 28.51 12.19 50.28
N GLN A 112 28.00 12.20 49.04
CA GLN A 112 26.57 12.29 48.75
C GLN A 112 26.04 10.99 48.12
N PRO A 113 24.88 10.48 48.57
CA PRO A 113 24.27 9.26 48.05
C PRO A 113 23.76 9.45 46.62
N ALA A 114 23.98 8.43 45.78
CA ALA A 114 23.57 8.40 44.39
C ALA A 114 22.05 8.51 44.26
N VAL A 115 21.57 9.67 43.78
CA VAL A 115 20.21 9.83 43.25
C VAL A 115 20.10 8.99 41.96
N PRO A 116 19.22 7.96 41.92
CA PRO A 116 19.04 7.18 40.71
C PRO A 116 18.42 8.05 39.62
N LYS A 117 19.10 8.13 38.48
CA LYS A 117 18.64 8.89 37.30
C LYS A 117 17.27 8.37 36.85
N PRO A 118 16.32 9.23 36.48
CA PRO A 118 15.01 8.80 35.98
C PRO A 118 15.19 7.94 34.72
N GLN A 119 14.67 6.71 34.75
CA GLN A 119 14.66 5.84 33.57
C GLN A 119 13.61 6.37 32.59
N LEU A 120 14.04 6.67 31.36
CA LEU A 120 13.15 7.05 30.26
C LEU A 120 12.30 5.83 29.90
N ALA A 121 11.02 5.86 30.26
CA ALA A 121 10.06 4.86 29.78
C ALA A 121 9.81 5.07 28.28
N ASP A 122 9.95 4.00 27.50
CA ASP A 122 9.68 4.04 26.07
C ASP A 122 8.20 4.32 25.82
N VAL A 123 7.90 5.47 25.20
CA VAL A 123 6.53 5.87 24.87
C VAL A 123 6.23 5.38 23.47
N LYS A 124 5.42 4.32 23.37
CA LYS A 124 4.90 3.83 22.08
C LYS A 124 4.07 4.92 21.41
N ALA A 125 4.36 5.19 20.14
CA ALA A 125 3.64 6.17 19.33
C ALA A 125 2.13 5.90 19.33
N PRO A 126 1.28 6.95 19.30
CA PRO A 126 -0.17 6.80 19.30
C PRO A 126 -0.66 6.07 18.03
N PRO A 127 -1.75 5.28 18.13
CA PRO A 127 -2.29 4.55 17.00
C PRO A 127 -2.73 5.52 15.89
N LYS A 128 -2.26 5.26 14.66
CA LYS A 128 -2.67 6.04 13.48
C LYS A 128 -4.09 5.64 13.11
N VAL A 129 -4.98 6.63 12.98
CA VAL A 129 -6.32 6.40 12.41
C VAL A 129 -6.14 6.12 10.92
N VAL A 130 -6.41 4.88 10.52
CA VAL A 130 -6.37 4.43 9.13
C VAL A 130 -7.80 4.26 8.62
N GLY A 131 -8.06 4.63 7.37
CA GLY A 131 -9.39 4.48 6.80
C GLY A 131 -9.74 3.02 6.51
N PRO A 132 -11.03 2.68 6.28
CA PRO A 132 -11.45 1.29 6.01
C PRO A 132 -10.73 0.64 4.82
N LEU A 133 -10.39 1.43 3.79
CA LEU A 133 -9.61 0.95 2.65
C LEU A 133 -8.12 0.74 2.98
N ASP A 134 -7.56 1.59 3.84
CA ASP A 134 -6.15 1.49 4.24
C ASP A 134 -5.93 0.33 5.20
N GLU A 135 -6.91 0.01 6.05
CA GLU A 135 -6.91 -1.19 6.87
C GLU A 135 -6.90 -2.46 6.01
N LEU A 136 -7.71 -2.51 4.94
CA LEU A 136 -7.70 -3.63 4.00
C LEU A 136 -6.36 -3.74 3.27
N ARG A 137 -5.76 -2.61 2.88
CA ARG A 137 -4.47 -2.57 2.18
C ARG A 137 -3.31 -2.98 3.08
N GLY A 138 -3.29 -2.50 4.31
CA GLY A 138 -2.22 -2.71 5.28
C GLY A 138 -2.32 -4.02 6.06
N LEU A 139 -3.32 -4.87 5.79
CA LEU A 139 -3.55 -6.06 6.58
C LEU A 139 -2.36 -7.04 6.49
N ASN A 140 -1.78 -7.33 7.66
CA ASN A 140 -0.76 -8.36 7.85
C ASN A 140 -1.34 -9.54 8.65
N LEU A 141 -0.55 -10.61 8.83
CA LEU A 141 -0.99 -11.81 9.54
C LEU A 141 -1.34 -11.56 11.01
N VAL A 142 -0.57 -10.72 11.69
CA VAL A 142 -0.80 -10.42 13.11
C VAL A 142 -2.13 -9.71 13.27
N ASP A 143 -2.42 -8.74 12.42
CA ASP A 143 -3.69 -8.03 12.41
C ASP A 143 -4.82 -8.96 12.01
N PHE A 144 -4.65 -9.78 10.97
CA PHE A 144 -5.64 -10.77 10.54
C PHE A 144 -6.04 -11.73 11.69
N ARG A 145 -5.06 -12.27 12.43
CA ARG A 145 -5.29 -13.13 13.59
C ARG A 145 -5.96 -12.42 14.77
N ARG A 146 -5.85 -11.09 14.84
CA ARG A 146 -6.54 -10.27 15.84
C ARG A 146 -7.97 -9.91 15.43
N LEU A 147 -8.31 -9.99 14.14
CA LEU A 147 -9.66 -9.64 13.68
C LEU A 147 -10.70 -10.60 14.26
N GLY A 148 -10.40 -11.89 14.41
CA GLY A 148 -11.35 -12.90 14.88
C GLY A 148 -10.68 -13.96 15.75
N SER A 149 -11.48 -14.71 16.49
CA SER A 149 -11.01 -15.83 17.33
C SER A 149 -10.63 -17.04 16.50
N THR A 150 -11.19 -17.15 15.29
CA THR A 150 -10.88 -18.18 14.30
C THR A 150 -10.55 -17.54 12.96
N ALA A 151 -9.82 -18.28 12.12
CA ALA A 151 -9.48 -17.84 10.76
C ALA A 151 -10.74 -17.49 9.93
N GLN A 152 -11.77 -18.32 10.04
CA GLN A 152 -13.05 -18.09 9.37
C GLN A 152 -13.73 -16.80 9.86
N GLU A 153 -13.73 -16.53 11.17
CA GLU A 153 -14.30 -15.30 11.71
C GLU A 153 -13.55 -14.06 11.20
N ALA A 154 -12.21 -14.12 11.16
CA ALA A 154 -11.39 -13.04 10.63
C ALA A 154 -11.69 -12.78 9.14
N LEU A 155 -11.81 -13.85 8.34
CA LEU A 155 -12.18 -13.75 6.93
C LEU A 155 -13.58 -13.16 6.73
N GLN A 156 -14.55 -13.56 7.55
CA GLN A 156 -15.90 -12.98 7.51
C GLN A 156 -15.90 -11.49 7.83
N LYS A 157 -15.05 -11.02 8.75
CA LYS A 157 -14.91 -9.59 9.05
C LYS A 157 -14.28 -8.82 7.89
N VAL A 158 -13.28 -9.39 7.22
CA VAL A 158 -12.70 -8.80 5.99
C VAL A 158 -13.76 -8.71 4.90
N LYS A 159 -14.48 -9.81 4.64
CA LYS A 159 -15.56 -9.86 3.66
C LYS A 159 -16.67 -8.86 3.98
N GLY A 160 -17.12 -8.80 5.23
CA GLY A 160 -18.14 -7.87 5.70
C GLY A 160 -17.74 -6.41 5.48
N LYS A 161 -16.48 -6.05 5.70
CA LYS A 161 -15.97 -4.70 5.40
C LYS A 161 -16.04 -4.37 3.91
N ILE A 162 -15.67 -5.31 3.04
CA ILE A 162 -15.78 -5.14 1.58
C ILE A 162 -17.24 -5.01 1.14
N ASP A 163 -18.13 -5.82 1.71
CA ASP A 163 -19.56 -5.78 1.39
C ASP A 163 -20.20 -4.47 1.86
N LEU A 164 -19.91 -4.00 3.08
CA LEU A 164 -20.39 -2.72 3.59
C LEU A 164 -19.93 -1.55 2.69
N LEU A 165 -18.66 -1.54 2.28
CA LEU A 165 -18.17 -0.55 1.33
C LEU A 165 -18.88 -0.68 -0.03
N GLY A 166 -19.24 -1.89 -0.42
CA GLY A 166 -19.97 -2.16 -1.65
C GLY A 166 -21.45 -1.81 -1.62
N GLU A 167 -22.09 -1.80 -0.45
CA GLU A 167 -23.44 -1.28 -0.24
C GLU A 167 -23.48 0.24 -0.45
N MET A 168 -22.42 0.94 -0.07
CA MET A 168 -22.31 2.39 -0.31
C MET A 168 -22.17 2.73 -1.79
N SER A 169 -21.36 1.98 -2.54
CA SER A 169 -21.29 2.06 -4.02
C SER A 169 -20.47 0.92 -4.63
N VAL A 170 -20.73 0.64 -5.91
CA VAL A 170 -19.95 -0.32 -6.70
C VAL A 170 -18.47 0.10 -6.81
N THR A 171 -18.19 1.40 -6.98
CA THR A 171 -16.81 1.91 -7.06
C THR A 171 -16.04 1.60 -5.78
N ARG A 172 -16.65 1.82 -4.61
CA ARG A 172 -16.06 1.50 -3.31
C ARG A 172 -15.83 0.01 -3.12
N ARG A 173 -16.72 -0.85 -3.62
CA ARG A 173 -16.50 -2.31 -3.67
C ARG A 173 -15.22 -2.64 -4.44
N VAL A 174 -15.05 -2.07 -5.62
CA VAL A 174 -13.87 -2.31 -6.48
C VAL A 174 -12.60 -1.83 -5.79
N GLU A 175 -12.62 -0.66 -5.16
CA GLU A 175 -11.49 -0.14 -4.38
C GLU A 175 -11.16 -1.04 -3.19
N ALA A 176 -12.17 -1.53 -2.47
CA ALA A 176 -12.00 -2.43 -1.33
C ALA A 176 -11.39 -3.78 -1.74
N VAL A 177 -11.88 -4.36 -2.84
CA VAL A 177 -11.30 -5.60 -3.40
C VAL A 177 -9.85 -5.36 -3.85
N ARG A 178 -9.55 -4.23 -4.50
CA ARG A 178 -8.16 -3.90 -4.89
C ARG A 178 -7.27 -3.73 -3.66
N ALA A 179 -7.75 -3.05 -2.63
CA ALA A 179 -7.02 -2.88 -1.37
C ALA A 179 -6.75 -4.23 -0.70
N TRP A 180 -7.77 -5.09 -0.58
CA TRP A 180 -7.61 -6.45 -0.06
C TRP A 180 -6.58 -7.26 -0.85
N LYS A 181 -6.64 -7.21 -2.19
CA LYS A 181 -5.68 -7.92 -3.06
C LYS A 181 -4.25 -7.41 -2.92
N SER A 182 -4.04 -6.17 -2.49
CA SER A 182 -2.70 -5.63 -2.20
C SER A 182 -2.19 -5.96 -0.79
N SER A 183 -3.01 -6.56 0.07
CA SER A 183 -2.62 -6.92 1.43
C SER A 183 -1.56 -8.02 1.46
N LEU A 184 -0.71 -8.02 2.50
CA LEU A 184 0.31 -9.05 2.69
C LEU A 184 -0.31 -10.43 2.87
N VAL A 185 -1.47 -10.49 3.54
CA VAL A 185 -2.24 -11.73 3.74
C VAL A 185 -2.62 -12.36 2.39
N TYR A 186 -3.23 -11.59 1.49
CA TYR A 186 -3.63 -12.09 0.18
C TYR A 186 -2.43 -12.45 -0.71
N GLN A 187 -1.35 -11.68 -0.64
CA GLN A 187 -0.13 -11.99 -1.38
C GLN A 187 0.50 -13.31 -0.91
N GLN A 188 0.52 -13.57 0.40
CA GLN A 188 0.97 -14.85 0.95
C GLN A 188 0.08 -16.02 0.52
N TYR A 189 -1.24 -15.84 0.52
CA TYR A 189 -2.18 -16.85 0.00
C TYR A 189 -1.83 -17.25 -1.44
N LEU A 190 -1.61 -16.27 -2.33
CA LEU A 190 -1.21 -16.54 -3.71
C LEU A 190 0.17 -17.19 -3.83
N GLN A 191 1.11 -16.81 -2.96
CA GLN A 191 2.45 -17.39 -2.94
C GLN A 191 2.42 -18.86 -2.51
N LEU A 192 1.77 -19.18 -1.40
CA LEU A 192 1.60 -20.55 -0.90
C LEU A 192 0.86 -21.42 -1.91
N GLY A 193 -0.20 -20.88 -2.53
CA GLY A 193 -0.93 -21.57 -3.59
C GLY A 193 -0.06 -21.92 -4.79
N ARG A 194 0.76 -20.96 -5.26
CA ARG A 194 1.72 -21.20 -6.35
C ARG A 194 2.76 -22.24 -5.95
N GLU A 195 3.33 -22.13 -4.76
CA GLU A 195 4.36 -23.04 -4.28
C GLU A 195 3.85 -24.49 -4.18
N SER A 196 2.62 -24.67 -3.70
CA SER A 196 1.94 -25.98 -3.68
C SER A 196 1.80 -26.58 -5.07
N ILE A 197 1.38 -25.77 -6.05
CA ILE A 197 1.23 -26.21 -7.44
C ILE A 197 2.60 -26.50 -8.07
N GLU A 198 3.59 -25.63 -7.88
CA GLU A 198 4.94 -25.76 -8.44
C GLU A 198 5.67 -26.99 -7.89
N GLN A 199 5.50 -27.28 -6.60
CA GLN A 199 6.11 -28.46 -5.96
C GLN A 199 5.26 -29.73 -6.10
N GLY A 200 4.01 -29.62 -6.55
CA GLY A 200 3.05 -30.73 -6.58
C GLY A 200 2.73 -31.30 -5.19
N LYS A 201 2.82 -30.49 -4.13
CA LYS A 201 2.60 -30.91 -2.74
C LYS A 201 1.34 -30.27 -2.17
N PRO A 202 0.60 -30.94 -1.28
CA PRO A 202 -0.52 -30.33 -0.58
C PRO A 202 -0.06 -29.12 0.26
N ILE A 203 -0.96 -28.13 0.41
CA ILE A 203 -0.71 -26.89 1.16
C ILE A 203 -0.29 -27.18 2.60
N SER A 204 -0.87 -28.19 3.24
CA SER A 204 -0.51 -28.60 4.61
C SER A 204 0.98 -28.91 4.77
N LEU A 205 1.59 -29.56 3.77
CA LEU A 205 3.03 -29.86 3.77
C LEU A 205 3.87 -28.62 3.50
N VAL A 206 3.43 -27.75 2.58
CA VAL A 206 4.14 -26.49 2.28
C VAL A 206 4.17 -25.61 3.53
N VAL A 207 3.02 -25.39 4.17
CA VAL A 207 2.89 -24.59 5.39
C VAL A 207 3.72 -25.19 6.52
N SER A 208 3.69 -26.51 6.70
CA SER A 208 4.52 -27.18 7.72
C SER A 208 6.01 -26.93 7.51
N ASN A 209 6.50 -26.96 6.26
CA ASN A 209 7.90 -26.67 5.96
C ASN A 209 8.27 -25.23 6.32
N HIS A 210 7.43 -24.25 5.97
CA HIS A 210 7.65 -22.85 6.34
C HIS A 210 7.63 -22.64 7.87
N GLN A 211 6.77 -23.36 8.59
CA GLN A 211 6.72 -23.31 10.04
C GLN A 211 7.96 -23.92 10.71
N THR A 212 8.53 -25.00 10.16
CA THR A 212 9.79 -25.56 10.68
C THR A 212 10.99 -24.63 10.42
N LEU A 213 10.93 -23.82 9.36
CA LEU A 213 11.88 -22.75 9.05
C LEU A 213 11.70 -21.51 9.94
N GLY A 214 10.60 -21.41 10.69
CA GLY A 214 10.30 -20.29 11.59
C GLY A 214 9.62 -19.10 10.90
N ASP A 215 9.18 -19.26 9.65
CA ASP A 215 8.52 -18.20 8.90
C ASP A 215 7.07 -18.02 9.39
N GLN A 216 6.67 -16.77 9.63
CA GLN A 216 5.27 -16.44 9.91
C GLN A 216 4.48 -16.47 8.60
N VAL A 217 3.89 -17.62 8.31
CA VAL A 217 3.01 -17.86 7.15
C VAL A 217 1.57 -18.13 7.58
N LEU A 218 0.66 -18.12 6.61
CA LEU A 218 -0.71 -18.58 6.80
C LEU A 218 -0.72 -20.05 7.25
N THR A 219 -1.56 -20.37 8.24
CA THR A 219 -1.85 -21.76 8.60
C THR A 219 -2.79 -22.40 7.57
N GLU A 220 -2.92 -23.73 7.62
CA GLU A 220 -3.87 -24.47 6.77
C GLU A 220 -5.32 -23.99 6.98
N ASP A 221 -5.72 -23.75 8.23
CA ASP A 221 -7.02 -23.21 8.58
C ASP A 221 -7.24 -21.78 8.06
N GLU A 222 -6.16 -20.99 7.91
CA GLU A 222 -6.21 -19.63 7.36
C GLU A 222 -6.21 -19.61 5.83
N PHE A 223 -5.81 -20.70 5.19
CA PHE A 223 -5.78 -20.83 3.73
C PHE A 223 -7.13 -21.27 3.15
N THR A 224 -7.93 -22.01 3.92
CA THR A 224 -9.16 -22.70 3.47
C THR A 224 -10.41 -21.91 3.82
#